data_AF-A0A353Z166-F1
#
_entry.id   AF-A0A353Z166-F1
#
_cell.length_a   1.000
_cell.length_b   1.000
_cell.length_c   1.000
_cell.angle_alpha   90.00
_cell.angle_beta   90.00
_cell.angle_gamma   90.00
#
_symmetry.space_group_name_H-M   'P 1'
#
loop_
_entity.id
_entity.type
_entity.pdbx_description
1 polymer ?
#
loop_
_entity_poly.entity_id
_entity_poly.type
_entity_poly.pdbx_seq_one_letter_code
_entity_poly.pdbx_strand_id
1 'polypeptide(L)'
;MGNTNQIKSLKDTIKSIDISHLFAKNLKHGVSHHDSNWELFEPARFIYSFFAFNMLYEIDWKESLKRRKVWHSRSKKYGHASNKMVLLLKFIYSKRGEKSFKEYYSKYDGSLRLLDNSYQIVPDYNINRPDLNDFLVKEDSYVNNYRRSLKNLKDDKFSIQDHYKLLIFCYQIRNNVFHGLKKASEMIKSGQRERLVDYSNILIATKEMFFDIMEEEIGYLPANDDNLKENAGIISYL
;
A
#
# COMPACT_ATOMS: atom_id res chain seq x y z
N MET A 1 2.88 -36.05 -6.59
CA MET A 1 1.69 -35.27 -7.01
C MET A 1 1.26 -34.15 -6.05
N GLY A 2 1.82 -34.01 -4.84
CA GLY A 2 1.39 -32.97 -3.88
C GLY A 2 1.96 -31.55 -4.04
N ASN A 3 3.03 -31.35 -4.82
CA ASN A 3 3.76 -30.07 -4.92
C ASN A 3 3.12 -29.09 -5.93
N THR A 4 2.51 -29.61 -7.01
CA THR A 4 1.90 -28.80 -8.08
C THR A 4 0.66 -28.04 -7.61
N ASN A 5 -0.19 -28.67 -6.78
CA ASN A 5 -1.42 -28.05 -6.27
C ASN A 5 -1.13 -26.92 -5.25
N GLN A 6 -0.01 -26.99 -4.52
CA GLN A 6 0.38 -25.97 -3.53
C GLN A 6 0.95 -24.72 -4.20
N ILE A 7 1.80 -24.88 -5.21
CA ILE A 7 2.32 -23.77 -6.02
C ILE A 7 1.16 -23.04 -6.73
N LYS A 8 0.18 -23.79 -7.25
CA LYS A 8 -1.03 -23.22 -7.85
C LYS A 8 -1.76 -22.29 -6.87
N SER A 9 -2.01 -22.77 -5.64
CA SER A 9 -2.65 -21.97 -4.59
C SER A 9 -1.87 -20.69 -4.21
N LEU A 10 -0.53 -20.72 -4.25
CA LEU A 10 0.29 -19.53 -4.01
C LEU A 10 0.16 -18.51 -5.15
N LYS A 11 0.29 -18.95 -6.40
CA LYS A 11 0.13 -18.06 -7.58
C LYS A 11 -1.28 -17.49 -7.67
N ASP A 12 -2.31 -18.28 -7.37
CA ASP A 12 -3.70 -17.82 -7.34
C ASP A 12 -3.92 -16.74 -6.28
N THR A 13 -3.26 -16.87 -5.12
CA THR A 13 -3.32 -15.84 -4.06
C THR A 13 -2.64 -14.55 -4.51
N ILE A 14 -1.45 -14.64 -5.10
CA ILE A 14 -0.74 -13.47 -5.64
C ILE A 14 -1.60 -12.80 -6.72
N LYS A 15 -2.22 -13.60 -7.60
CA LYS A 15 -3.13 -13.10 -8.64
C LYS A 15 -4.33 -12.35 -8.07
N SER A 16 -4.96 -12.86 -7.01
CA SER A 16 -6.06 -12.19 -6.34
C SER A 16 -5.66 -10.84 -5.72
N ILE A 17 -4.47 -10.77 -5.12
CA ILE A 17 -3.92 -9.52 -4.58
C ILE A 17 -3.63 -8.54 -5.72
N ASP A 18 -3.09 -9.02 -6.84
CA ASP A 18 -2.74 -8.20 -8.01
C ASP A 18 -3.98 -7.65 -8.72
N ILE A 19 -5.03 -8.45 -8.88
CA ILE A 19 -6.33 -7.96 -9.36
C ILE A 19 -6.86 -6.85 -8.46
N SER A 20 -6.76 -7.02 -7.12
CA SER A 20 -7.16 -5.98 -6.17
C SER A 20 -6.29 -4.72 -6.29
N HIS A 21 -5.00 -4.89 -6.58
CA HIS A 21 -4.07 -3.79 -6.84
C HIS A 21 -4.39 -3.04 -8.13
N LEU A 22 -4.64 -3.74 -9.23
CA LEU A 22 -5.05 -3.18 -10.52
C LEU A 22 -6.38 -2.45 -10.41
N PHE A 23 -7.36 -3.05 -9.75
CA PHE A 23 -8.63 -2.40 -9.46
C PHE A 23 -8.40 -1.07 -8.75
N ALA A 24 -7.60 -1.05 -7.69
CA ALA A 24 -7.28 0.17 -6.97
C ALA A 24 -6.51 1.20 -7.83
N LYS A 25 -5.60 0.74 -8.69
CA LYS A 25 -4.80 1.61 -9.59
C LYS A 25 -5.66 2.27 -10.67
N ASN A 26 -6.62 1.54 -11.22
CA ASN A 26 -7.46 1.96 -12.34
C ASN A 26 -8.84 2.50 -11.92
N LEU A 27 -9.09 2.59 -10.60
CA LEU A 27 -10.40 2.93 -10.07
C LEU A 27 -10.87 4.31 -10.52
N LYS A 28 -12.01 4.34 -11.21
CA LYS A 28 -12.83 5.53 -11.43
C LYS A 28 -14.14 5.39 -10.66
N HIS A 29 -14.13 5.72 -9.37
CA HIS A 29 -15.32 5.60 -8.51
C HIS A 29 -16.10 6.90 -8.50
N GLY A 30 -17.31 6.92 -9.06
CA GLY A 30 -18.21 8.06 -8.98
C GLY A 30 -19.05 8.04 -7.70
N VAL A 31 -19.35 9.20 -7.13
CA VAL A 31 -20.42 9.39 -6.13
C VAL A 31 -21.41 10.43 -6.65
N SER A 32 -22.69 10.23 -6.36
CA SER A 32 -23.75 11.19 -6.67
C SER A 32 -24.19 11.89 -5.39
N HIS A 33 -24.25 13.22 -5.43
CA HIS A 33 -24.87 14.03 -4.40
C HIS A 33 -26.17 14.59 -4.97
N HIS A 34 -27.32 14.16 -4.45
CA HIS A 34 -28.67 14.65 -4.77
C HIS A 34 -28.91 14.96 -6.26
N ASP A 35 -29.36 13.94 -7.01
CA ASP A 35 -30.02 14.02 -8.32
C ASP A 35 -29.36 14.91 -9.39
N SER A 36 -28.15 14.54 -9.86
CA SER A 36 -27.89 14.26 -11.30
C SER A 36 -26.42 14.26 -11.75
N ASN A 37 -25.44 14.68 -10.95
CA ASN A 37 -24.04 14.69 -11.37
C ASN A 37 -23.17 13.68 -10.60
N TRP A 38 -22.60 12.73 -11.34
CA TRP A 38 -21.59 11.81 -10.83
C TRP A 38 -20.23 12.52 -10.76
N GLU A 39 -19.67 12.64 -9.57
CA GLU A 39 -18.32 13.17 -9.36
C GLU A 39 -17.36 12.07 -8.98
N LEU A 40 -16.11 12.16 -9.44
CA LEU A 40 -15.07 11.20 -9.07
C LEU A 40 -14.74 11.33 -7.57
N PHE A 41 -15.00 10.29 -6.81
CA PHE A 41 -14.55 10.13 -5.44
C PHE A 41 -13.14 9.52 -5.42
N GLU A 42 -12.16 10.35 -5.77
CA GLU A 42 -10.73 10.02 -5.70
C GLU A 42 -10.28 9.35 -4.39
N PRO A 43 -10.83 9.71 -3.20
CA PRO A 43 -10.45 9.07 -1.95
C PRO A 43 -10.69 7.54 -1.90
N ALA A 44 -11.59 6.99 -2.73
CA ALA A 44 -11.76 5.55 -2.84
C ALA A 44 -10.45 4.85 -3.25
N ARG A 45 -9.62 5.49 -4.09
CA ARG A 45 -8.32 4.94 -4.51
C ARG A 45 -7.43 4.59 -3.31
N PHE A 46 -7.43 5.42 -2.27
CA PHE A 46 -6.69 5.16 -1.04
C PHE A 46 -7.24 3.95 -0.30
N ILE A 47 -8.57 3.90 -0.12
CA ILE A 47 -9.28 2.81 0.55
C ILE A 47 -8.96 1.45 -0.10
N TYR A 48 -9.16 1.33 -1.41
CA TYR A 48 -8.91 0.07 -2.14
C TYR A 48 -7.41 -0.26 -2.23
N SER A 49 -6.55 0.75 -2.40
CA SER A 49 -5.09 0.54 -2.38
C SER A 49 -4.62 0.00 -1.04
N PHE A 50 -5.24 0.44 0.05
CA PHE A 50 -4.96 -0.04 1.40
C PHE A 50 -5.47 -1.46 1.62
N PHE A 51 -6.67 -1.81 1.13
CA PHE A 51 -7.16 -3.19 1.21
C PHE A 51 -6.24 -4.18 0.49
N ALA A 52 -5.80 -3.85 -0.74
CA ALA A 52 -4.82 -4.68 -1.45
C ALA A 52 -3.49 -4.79 -0.68
N PHE A 53 -3.04 -3.70 -0.05
CA PHE A 53 -1.84 -3.71 0.78
C PHE A 53 -2.01 -4.58 2.05
N ASN A 54 -3.20 -4.57 2.67
CA ASN A 54 -3.53 -5.44 3.81
C ASN A 54 -3.39 -6.91 3.46
N MET A 55 -3.94 -7.33 2.32
CA MET A 55 -3.82 -8.72 1.87
C MET A 55 -2.36 -9.15 1.76
N LEU A 56 -1.48 -8.20 1.41
CA LEU A 56 -0.08 -8.45 1.18
C LEU A 56 0.74 -8.52 2.47
N TYR A 57 0.58 -7.59 3.42
CA TYR A 57 1.37 -7.65 4.67
C TYR A 57 0.87 -8.74 5.63
N GLU A 58 -0.34 -9.29 5.47
CA GLU A 58 -0.87 -10.40 6.28
C GLU A 58 -0.21 -11.76 5.99
N ILE A 59 0.65 -11.83 4.97
CA ILE A 59 1.33 -13.04 4.51
C ILE A 59 2.82 -12.93 4.82
N ASP A 60 3.38 -13.99 5.42
CA ASP A 60 4.83 -14.17 5.54
C ASP A 60 5.36 -14.69 4.20
N TRP A 61 5.76 -13.79 3.32
CA TRP A 61 6.22 -14.13 1.97
C TRP A 61 7.50 -14.95 1.96
N LYS A 62 8.40 -14.73 2.93
CA LYS A 62 9.64 -15.51 3.06
C LYS A 62 9.31 -16.98 3.31
N GLU A 63 8.43 -17.25 4.28
CA GLU A 63 8.02 -18.61 4.59
C GLU A 63 7.12 -19.19 3.50
N SER A 64 6.28 -18.35 2.86
CA SER A 64 5.38 -18.78 1.79
C SER A 64 6.13 -19.28 0.56
N LEU A 65 7.20 -18.58 0.14
CA LEU A 65 8.06 -19.01 -0.96
C LEU A 65 8.82 -20.29 -0.59
N LYS A 66 9.39 -20.37 0.62
CA LYS A 66 10.10 -21.55 1.11
C LYS A 66 9.21 -22.80 1.10
N ARG A 67 7.95 -22.66 1.54
CA ARG A 67 6.98 -23.76 1.62
C ARG A 67 6.19 -23.98 0.33
N ARG A 68 6.30 -23.06 -0.63
CA ARG A 68 5.49 -23.02 -1.85
C ARG A 68 3.98 -23.05 -1.57
N LYS A 69 3.56 -22.40 -0.49
CA LYS A 69 2.18 -22.30 -0.03
C LYS A 69 2.01 -21.02 0.80
N VAL A 70 0.86 -20.37 0.72
CA VAL A 70 0.54 -19.20 1.56
C VAL A 70 0.70 -19.54 3.03
N TRP A 71 1.53 -18.76 3.72
CA TRP A 71 1.76 -18.83 5.14
C TRP A 71 1.44 -17.48 5.78
N HIS A 72 0.37 -17.43 6.58
CA HIS A 72 -0.03 -16.20 7.25
C HIS A 72 0.86 -15.91 8.46
N SER A 73 1.14 -14.62 8.70
CA SER A 73 1.86 -14.15 9.88
C SER A 73 0.96 -14.23 11.13
N ARG A 74 0.68 -15.45 11.62
CA ARG A 74 -0.23 -15.73 12.75
C ARG A 74 0.48 -15.87 14.11
N SER A 75 1.80 -15.74 14.17
CA SER A 75 2.51 -15.91 15.44
C SER A 75 2.20 -14.73 16.38
N LYS A 76 2.10 -14.99 17.70
CA LYS A 76 1.91 -13.94 18.73
C LYS A 76 2.95 -12.81 18.63
N LYS A 77 4.15 -13.11 18.10
CA LYS A 77 5.24 -12.14 17.87
C LYS A 77 4.93 -11.12 16.76
N TYR A 78 4.09 -11.47 15.79
CA TYR A 78 3.73 -10.63 14.65
C TYR A 78 2.22 -10.31 14.60
N GLY A 79 1.53 -10.35 15.75
CA GLY A 79 0.08 -10.10 15.79
C GLY A 79 -0.32 -8.69 15.34
N HIS A 80 0.54 -7.69 15.59
CA HIS A 80 0.27 -6.29 15.25
C HIS A 80 0.62 -5.98 13.79
N ALA A 81 -0.24 -5.18 13.13
CA ALA A 81 -0.04 -4.75 11.74
C ALA A 81 1.33 -4.10 11.50
N SER A 82 1.83 -3.31 12.46
CA SER A 82 3.17 -2.70 12.41
C SER A 82 4.28 -3.74 12.22
N ASN A 83 4.25 -4.83 12.98
CA ASN A 83 5.24 -5.89 12.88
C ASN A 83 5.14 -6.67 11.56
N LYS A 84 3.92 -6.83 11.04
CA LYS A 84 3.67 -7.48 9.75
C LYS A 84 4.20 -6.64 8.57
N MET A 85 4.02 -5.32 8.61
CA MET A 85 4.61 -4.39 7.64
C MET A 85 6.15 -4.46 7.66
N VAL A 86 6.76 -4.56 8.84
CA VAL A 86 8.23 -4.75 8.95
C VAL A 86 8.67 -6.07 8.32
N LEU A 87 7.93 -7.17 8.53
CA LEU A 87 8.23 -8.45 7.89
C LEU A 87 8.17 -8.35 6.37
N LEU A 88 7.13 -7.73 5.84
CA LEU A 88 7.00 -7.50 4.41
C LEU A 88 8.17 -6.67 3.86
N LEU A 89 8.51 -5.55 4.49
CA LEU A 89 9.62 -4.72 4.02
C LEU A 89 10.95 -5.45 4.09
N LYS A 90 11.20 -6.22 5.16
CA LYS A 90 12.41 -7.07 5.24
C LYS A 90 12.46 -8.08 4.09
N PHE A 91 11.32 -8.66 3.71
CA PHE A 91 11.24 -9.52 2.54
C PHE A 91 11.59 -8.75 1.24
N ILE A 92 10.93 -7.62 0.98
CA ILE A 92 11.15 -6.81 -0.23
C ILE A 92 12.63 -6.40 -0.36
N TYR A 93 13.19 -5.80 0.69
CA TYR A 93 14.56 -5.29 0.67
C TYR A 93 15.63 -6.40 0.68
N SER A 94 15.29 -7.62 1.15
CA SER A 94 16.20 -8.76 1.03
C SER A 94 16.38 -9.25 -0.41
N LYS A 95 15.50 -8.85 -1.33
CA LYS A 95 15.48 -9.28 -2.73
C LYS A 95 15.85 -8.18 -3.73
N ARG A 96 15.57 -6.92 -3.42
CA ARG A 96 15.72 -5.79 -4.35
C ARG A 96 17.06 -5.02 -4.24
N GLY A 97 17.92 -5.35 -3.28
CA GLY A 97 19.17 -4.59 -3.08
C GLY A 97 18.89 -3.08 -2.90
N GLU A 98 19.69 -2.24 -3.56
CA GLU A 98 19.57 -0.77 -3.53
C GLU A 98 18.58 -0.17 -4.55
N LYS A 99 17.86 -0.97 -5.36
CA LYS A 99 16.79 -0.40 -6.23
C LYS A 99 15.81 0.36 -5.36
N SER A 100 15.80 1.68 -5.52
CA SER A 100 15.23 2.55 -4.51
C SER A 100 13.72 2.55 -4.63
N PHE A 101 13.02 2.56 -3.50
CA PHE A 101 11.58 2.85 -3.48
C PHE A 101 11.23 4.09 -4.32
N LYS A 102 12.15 5.07 -4.41
CA LYS A 102 12.05 6.26 -5.25
C LYS A 102 11.80 5.93 -6.72
N GLU A 103 12.48 4.95 -7.31
CA GLU A 103 12.27 4.54 -8.72
C GLU A 103 10.82 4.11 -8.99
N TYR A 104 10.24 3.31 -8.09
CA TYR A 104 8.86 2.88 -8.21
C TYR A 104 7.89 4.03 -7.95
N TYR A 105 8.19 4.85 -6.95
CA TYR A 105 7.35 5.98 -6.57
C TYR A 105 7.30 7.08 -7.64
N SER A 106 8.42 7.37 -8.29
CA SER A 106 8.55 8.42 -9.31
C SER A 106 7.69 8.17 -10.55
N LYS A 107 7.24 6.93 -10.79
CA LYS A 107 6.23 6.62 -11.84
C LYS A 107 4.87 7.29 -11.57
N TYR A 108 4.60 7.66 -10.31
CA TYR A 108 3.32 8.22 -9.86
C TYR A 108 3.41 9.69 -9.47
N ASP A 109 4.52 10.08 -8.86
CA ASP A 109 4.81 11.47 -8.49
C ASP A 109 6.32 11.73 -8.56
N GLY A 110 6.80 11.91 -9.79
CA GLY A 110 8.20 12.22 -10.07
C GLY A 110 8.67 13.55 -9.48
N SER A 111 7.75 14.48 -9.25
CA SER A 111 7.98 15.78 -8.60
C SER A 111 8.09 15.71 -7.08
N LEU A 112 7.73 14.58 -6.45
CA LEU A 112 7.62 14.44 -5.00
C LEU A 112 6.74 15.53 -4.35
N ARG A 113 5.63 15.91 -5.00
CA ARG A 113 4.62 16.86 -4.47
C ARG A 113 4.10 16.46 -3.10
N LEU A 114 4.11 15.16 -2.81
CA LEU A 114 3.76 14.64 -1.50
C LEU A 114 4.55 15.34 -0.37
N LEU A 115 5.82 15.74 -0.61
CA LEU A 115 6.66 16.41 0.36
C LEU A 115 6.09 17.79 0.69
N ASP A 116 5.71 18.56 -0.34
CA ASP A 116 5.08 19.87 -0.17
C ASP A 116 3.73 19.73 0.55
N ASN A 117 2.93 18.73 0.16
CA ASN A 117 1.65 18.42 0.77
C ASN A 117 1.79 17.98 2.24
N SER A 118 2.93 17.40 2.62
CA SER A 118 3.19 16.95 3.99
C SER A 118 3.23 18.10 5.01
N TYR A 119 3.60 19.31 4.59
CA TYR A 119 3.62 20.50 5.44
C TYR A 119 2.20 21.01 5.75
N GLN A 120 1.23 20.69 4.90
CA GLN A 120 -0.17 21.08 5.07
C GLN A 120 -0.95 20.13 5.98
N ILE A 121 -0.33 19.06 6.47
CA ILE A 121 -0.95 18.12 7.41
C ILE A 121 -1.11 18.81 8.77
N VAL A 122 -2.36 19.00 9.17
CA VAL A 122 -2.74 19.36 10.54
C VAL A 122 -2.82 18.07 11.37
N PRO A 123 -1.93 17.87 12.36
CA PRO A 123 -1.91 16.64 13.14
C PRO A 123 -3.15 16.48 14.02
N ASP A 124 -3.80 15.32 13.95
CA ASP A 124 -4.81 14.87 14.91
C ASP A 124 -4.21 13.91 15.96
N TYR A 125 -5.00 13.51 16.96
CA TYR A 125 -4.55 12.64 18.05
C TYR A 125 -3.88 11.34 17.57
N ASN A 126 -4.36 10.73 16.48
CA ASN A 126 -3.84 9.45 16.02
C ASN A 126 -2.48 9.57 15.33
N ILE A 127 -2.19 10.72 14.70
CA ILE A 127 -0.92 10.99 14.00
C ILE A 127 0.04 11.88 14.80
N ASN A 128 -0.44 12.55 15.85
CA ASN A 128 0.36 13.36 16.77
C ASN A 128 0.80 12.60 18.03
N ARG A 129 1.06 11.31 17.90
CA ARG A 129 1.57 10.45 18.97
C ARG A 129 2.76 9.65 18.47
N PRO A 130 3.69 9.26 19.35
CA PRO A 130 4.77 8.35 18.99
C PRO A 130 4.23 6.91 18.84
N ASP A 131 4.99 6.08 18.15
CA ASP A 131 4.85 4.62 18.22
C ASP A 131 6.15 4.02 18.72
N LEU A 132 5.99 2.99 19.54
CA LEU A 132 7.07 2.35 20.29
C LEU A 132 7.82 1.31 19.43
N ASN A 133 7.46 1.15 18.15
CA ASN A 133 8.19 0.30 17.23
C ASN A 133 9.62 0.80 16.99
N ASP A 134 10.61 -0.09 17.07
CA ASP A 134 12.02 0.24 16.91
C ASP A 134 12.40 0.77 15.52
N PHE A 135 11.51 0.68 14.52
CA PHE A 135 11.71 1.31 13.21
C PHE A 135 11.39 2.82 13.20
N LEU A 136 10.88 3.37 14.32
CA LEU A 136 10.60 4.79 14.49
C LEU A 136 11.65 5.47 15.36
N VAL A 137 11.81 6.77 15.16
CA VAL A 137 12.45 7.63 16.15
C VAL A 137 11.41 7.83 17.25
N LYS A 138 11.68 7.28 18.45
CA LYS A 138 10.70 7.08 19.52
C LYS A 138 10.14 8.39 20.06
N GLU A 139 10.92 9.47 19.94
CA GLU A 139 10.58 10.80 20.40
C GLU A 139 9.70 11.56 19.40
N ASP A 140 9.63 11.10 18.14
CA ASP A 140 8.86 11.76 17.09
C ASP A 140 7.44 11.19 16.95
N SER A 141 6.49 12.08 16.67
CA SER A 141 5.16 11.68 16.23
C SER A 141 5.18 10.97 14.86
N TYR A 142 4.11 10.24 14.52
CA TYR A 142 3.96 9.64 13.20
C TYR A 142 4.13 10.66 12.06
N VAL A 143 3.57 11.86 12.19
CA VAL A 143 3.70 12.91 11.17
C VAL A 143 5.13 13.44 11.03
N ASN A 144 5.89 13.54 12.13
CA ASN A 144 7.28 13.98 12.09
C ASN A 144 8.20 12.91 11.50
N ASN A 145 7.99 11.64 11.89
CA ASN A 145 8.65 10.49 11.26
C ASN A 145 8.36 10.43 9.75
N TYR A 146 7.11 10.66 9.35
CA TYR A 146 6.69 10.76 7.95
C TYR A 146 7.46 11.86 7.22
N ARG A 147 7.39 13.12 7.68
CA ARG A 147 8.08 14.26 7.07
C ARG A 147 9.60 14.04 6.93
N ARG A 148 10.25 13.49 7.96
CA ARG A 148 11.69 13.16 7.91
C ARG A 148 11.99 12.12 6.84
N SER A 149 11.16 11.09 6.72
CA SER A 149 11.33 10.03 5.72
C SER A 149 11.20 10.57 4.29
N LEU A 150 10.31 11.54 4.08
CA LEU A 150 10.15 12.19 2.77
C LEU A 150 11.35 13.07 2.42
N LYS A 151 11.92 13.75 3.41
CA LYS A 151 13.19 14.47 3.20
C LYS A 151 14.30 13.48 2.81
N ASN A 152 14.42 12.36 3.51
CA ASN A 152 15.38 11.31 3.15
C ASN A 152 15.13 10.73 1.74
N LEU A 153 13.87 10.64 1.32
CA LEU A 153 13.50 10.23 -0.04
C LEU A 153 13.98 11.23 -1.10
N LYS A 154 13.78 12.53 -0.83
CA LYS A 154 14.25 13.60 -1.69
C LYS A 154 15.78 13.63 -1.79
N ASP A 155 16.45 13.47 -0.66
CA ASP A 155 17.91 13.58 -0.51
C ASP A 155 18.67 12.28 -0.86
N ASP A 156 18.00 11.27 -1.42
CA ASP A 156 18.57 9.96 -1.78
C ASP A 156 19.25 9.22 -0.60
N LYS A 157 18.73 9.42 0.61
CA LYS A 157 19.15 8.78 1.87
C LYS A 157 18.07 7.85 2.43
N PHE A 158 17.20 7.34 1.56
CA PHE A 158 15.99 6.62 1.96
C PHE A 158 16.29 5.18 2.37
N SER A 159 15.92 4.84 3.60
CA SER A 159 16.15 3.51 4.18
C SER A 159 14.87 2.66 4.24
N ILE A 160 15.01 1.37 4.59
CA ILE A 160 13.87 0.51 4.93
C ILE A 160 13.06 1.07 6.10
N GLN A 161 13.70 1.72 7.07
CA GLN A 161 13.03 2.38 8.20
C GLN A 161 12.19 3.56 7.71
N ASP A 162 12.67 4.30 6.73
CA ASP A 162 11.93 5.42 6.14
C ASP A 162 10.71 4.92 5.36
N HIS A 163 10.85 3.84 4.59
CA HIS A 163 9.71 3.18 3.93
C HIS A 163 8.66 2.71 4.95
N TYR A 164 9.09 2.11 6.05
CA TYR A 164 8.20 1.72 7.13
C TYR A 164 7.42 2.92 7.70
N LYS A 165 8.11 4.03 7.97
CA LYS A 165 7.48 5.27 8.47
C LYS A 165 6.42 5.81 7.52
N LEU A 166 6.62 5.69 6.19
CA LEU A 166 5.59 6.03 5.21
C LEU A 166 4.36 5.14 5.32
N LEU A 167 4.55 3.82 5.39
CA LEU A 167 3.47 2.84 5.42
C LEU A 167 2.66 2.89 6.72
N ILE A 168 3.33 3.02 7.86
CA ILE A 168 2.66 3.12 9.15
C ILE A 168 1.90 4.45 9.28
N PHE A 169 2.40 5.53 8.67
CA PHE A 169 1.64 6.78 8.56
C PHE A 169 0.36 6.57 7.74
N CYS A 170 0.44 5.91 6.57
CA CYS A 170 -0.75 5.53 5.80
C CYS A 170 -1.73 4.69 6.63
N TYR A 171 -1.25 3.77 7.49
CA TYR A 171 -2.10 2.99 8.40
C TYR A 171 -2.83 3.87 9.43
N GLN A 172 -2.18 4.89 10.00
CA GLN A 172 -2.87 5.83 10.89
C GLN A 172 -3.92 6.66 10.15
N ILE A 173 -3.62 7.13 8.92
CA ILE A 173 -4.62 7.83 8.09
C ILE A 173 -5.82 6.94 7.81
N ARG A 174 -5.57 5.66 7.49
CA ARG A 174 -6.61 4.66 7.31
C ARG A 174 -7.49 4.51 8.54
N ASN A 175 -6.92 4.52 9.75
CA ASN A 175 -7.71 4.46 10.97
C ASN A 175 -8.60 5.69 11.14
N ASN A 176 -8.12 6.88 10.76
CA ASN A 176 -8.92 8.10 10.80
C ASN A 176 -10.09 8.06 9.81
N VAL A 177 -9.88 7.47 8.62
CA VAL A 177 -10.92 7.30 7.60
C VAL A 177 -11.97 6.26 8.03
N PHE A 178 -11.56 5.08 8.50
CA PHE A 178 -12.52 4.00 8.78
C PHE A 178 -13.18 4.04 10.16
N HIS A 179 -12.55 4.68 11.16
CA HIS A 179 -13.13 4.80 12.50
C HIS A 179 -13.89 6.11 12.70
N GLY A 180 -14.33 6.75 11.61
CA GLY A 180 -15.35 7.80 11.63
C GLY A 180 -14.88 9.18 12.07
N LEU A 181 -13.58 9.41 12.16
CA LEU A 181 -13.03 10.75 12.45
C LEU A 181 -13.05 11.68 11.24
N LYS A 182 -13.29 11.15 10.02
CA LYS A 182 -13.45 11.93 8.79
C LYS A 182 -14.70 11.52 8.02
N LYS A 183 -15.53 12.50 7.67
CA LYS A 183 -16.69 12.33 6.77
C LYS A 183 -16.24 12.31 5.32
N ALA A 184 -17.02 11.66 4.44
CA ALA A 184 -16.76 11.65 3.00
C ALA A 184 -16.60 13.07 2.41
N SER A 185 -17.42 14.02 2.86
CA SER A 185 -17.34 15.43 2.46
C SER A 185 -16.03 16.11 2.87
N GLU A 186 -15.36 15.65 3.93
CA GLU A 186 -14.06 16.16 4.36
C GLU A 186 -12.92 15.55 3.55
N MET A 187 -13.11 14.34 3.01
CA MET A 187 -12.13 13.64 2.18
C MET A 187 -12.03 14.22 0.76
N ILE A 188 -13.09 14.87 0.27
CA ILE A 188 -13.14 15.49 -1.07
C ILE A 188 -12.52 16.90 -1.10
N LYS A 189 -12.33 17.55 0.05
CA LYS A 189 -11.68 18.87 0.15
C LYS A 189 -10.27 18.82 -0.47
N SER A 190 -9.96 19.77 -1.36
CA SER A 190 -8.77 19.77 -2.25
C SER A 190 -7.47 19.28 -1.58
N GLY A 191 -7.07 19.88 -0.45
CA GLY A 191 -5.83 19.47 0.24
C GLY A 191 -5.88 18.06 0.89
N GLN A 192 -7.04 17.62 1.38
CA GLN A 192 -7.16 16.25 1.92
C GLN A 192 -7.23 15.22 0.80
N ARG A 193 -7.92 15.54 -0.29
CA ARG A 193 -8.05 14.71 -1.49
C ARG A 193 -6.69 14.43 -2.11
N GLU A 194 -5.89 15.47 -2.34
CA GLU A 194 -4.54 15.37 -2.91
C GLU A 194 -3.63 14.49 -2.05
N ARG A 195 -3.64 14.68 -0.73
CA ARG A 195 -2.89 13.82 0.19
C ARG A 195 -3.32 12.35 0.15
N LEU A 196 -4.61 12.06 0.00
CA LEU A 196 -5.08 10.68 -0.14
C LEU A 196 -4.60 10.04 -1.44
N VAL A 197 -4.46 10.82 -2.52
CA VAL A 197 -3.80 10.37 -3.75
C VAL A 197 -2.32 10.06 -3.48
N ASP A 198 -1.61 10.94 -2.78
CA ASP A 198 -0.19 10.72 -2.44
C ASP A 198 0.02 9.45 -1.61
N TYR A 199 -0.83 9.22 -0.60
CA TYR A 199 -0.79 8.02 0.23
C TYR A 199 -1.13 6.77 -0.59
N SER A 200 -2.03 6.87 -1.56
CA SER A 200 -2.33 5.78 -2.49
C SER A 200 -1.09 5.42 -3.31
N ASN A 201 -0.37 6.42 -3.83
CA ASN A 201 0.84 6.22 -4.61
C ASN A 201 1.93 5.52 -3.81
N ILE A 202 2.09 5.83 -2.51
CA ILE A 202 3.02 5.11 -1.61
C ILE A 202 2.66 3.62 -1.59
N LEU A 203 1.40 3.30 -1.32
CA LEU A 203 0.93 1.92 -1.23
C LEU A 203 1.03 1.18 -2.56
N ILE A 204 0.81 1.86 -3.68
CA ILE A 204 0.89 1.30 -5.03
C ILE A 204 2.35 0.98 -5.37
N ALA A 205 3.27 1.92 -5.15
CA ALA A 205 4.70 1.71 -5.39
C ALA A 205 5.27 0.53 -4.58
N THR A 206 4.90 0.41 -3.29
CA THR A 206 5.30 -0.74 -2.46
C THR A 206 4.79 -2.08 -3.02
N LYS A 207 3.57 -2.10 -3.56
CA LYS A 207 2.99 -3.31 -4.16
C LYS A 207 3.68 -3.66 -5.48
N GLU A 208 4.01 -2.69 -6.32
CA GLU A 208 4.78 -2.95 -7.56
C GLU A 208 6.16 -3.52 -7.26
N MET A 209 6.87 -3.00 -6.25
CA MET A 209 8.12 -3.62 -5.79
C MET A 209 7.95 -5.11 -5.45
N PHE A 210 6.83 -5.47 -4.83
CA PHE A 210 6.52 -6.85 -4.47
C PHE A 210 6.20 -7.71 -5.71
N PHE A 211 5.38 -7.22 -6.64
CA PHE A 211 4.99 -8.01 -7.82
C PHE A 211 6.17 -8.28 -8.75
N ASP A 212 7.06 -7.30 -8.93
CA ASP A 212 8.29 -7.52 -9.70
C ASP A 212 9.15 -8.62 -9.04
N ILE A 213 9.18 -8.71 -7.69
CA ILE A 213 9.90 -9.81 -7.00
C ILE A 213 9.20 -11.15 -7.26
N MET A 214 7.87 -11.20 -7.26
CA MET A 214 7.14 -12.45 -7.53
C MET A 214 7.36 -12.93 -8.97
N GLU A 215 7.45 -12.01 -9.92
CA GLU A 215 7.81 -12.32 -11.31
C GLU A 215 9.18 -13.00 -11.37
N GLU A 216 10.18 -12.43 -10.70
CA GLU A 216 11.55 -12.98 -10.64
C GLU A 216 11.65 -14.30 -9.86
N GLU A 217 11.00 -14.42 -8.69
CA GLU A 217 11.19 -15.56 -7.78
C GLU A 217 10.43 -16.82 -8.22
N ILE A 218 9.25 -16.66 -8.82
CA ILE A 218 8.37 -17.80 -9.14
C ILE A 218 7.79 -17.76 -10.56
N GLY A 219 8.25 -16.84 -11.42
CA GLY A 219 7.68 -16.66 -12.75
C GLY A 219 6.19 -16.34 -12.67
N TYR A 220 5.80 -15.44 -11.76
CA TYR A 220 4.46 -14.91 -11.71
C TYR A 220 4.23 -13.96 -12.89
N LEU A 221 3.10 -14.09 -13.58
CA LEU A 221 2.70 -13.15 -14.63
C LEU A 221 1.71 -12.14 -14.05
N PRO A 222 2.03 -10.83 -14.07
CA PRO A 222 1.14 -9.79 -13.60
C PRO A 222 -0.27 -9.89 -14.18
N ALA A 223 -1.25 -9.50 -13.38
CA ALA A 223 -2.61 -9.32 -13.87
C ALA A 223 -2.70 -8.19 -14.88
N ASN A 224 -3.66 -8.31 -15.79
CA ASN A 224 -3.95 -7.34 -16.83
C ASN A 224 -5.43 -6.95 -16.79
N ASP A 225 -5.83 -6.05 -17.68
CA ASP A 225 -7.21 -5.57 -17.74
C ASP A 225 -8.22 -6.68 -18.07
N ASP A 226 -7.82 -7.72 -18.79
CA ASP A 226 -8.71 -8.85 -19.08
C ASP A 226 -9.00 -9.67 -17.82
N ASN A 227 -8.00 -9.87 -16.96
CA ASN A 227 -8.23 -10.49 -15.64
C ASN A 227 -9.17 -9.64 -14.77
N LEU A 228 -9.08 -8.31 -14.87
CA LEU A 228 -9.97 -7.41 -14.14
C LEU A 228 -11.41 -7.51 -14.64
N LYS A 229 -11.61 -7.53 -15.97
CA LYS A 229 -12.93 -7.69 -16.60
C LYS A 229 -13.56 -9.04 -16.25
N GLU A 230 -12.80 -10.13 -16.36
CA GLU A 230 -13.23 -11.48 -16.00
C GLU A 230 -13.68 -11.52 -14.53
N ASN A 231 -12.87 -10.97 -13.62
CA ASN A 231 -13.19 -10.94 -12.19
C ASN A 231 -14.43 -10.08 -11.87
N ALA A 232 -14.64 -8.99 -12.61
CA ALA A 232 -15.81 -8.13 -12.49
C ALA A 232 -17.08 -8.74 -13.14
N GLY A 233 -16.99 -9.91 -13.78
CA GLY A 233 -18.10 -10.51 -14.52
C GLY A 233 -18.45 -9.76 -15.81
N ILE A 234 -17.56 -8.90 -16.30
CA ILE A 234 -17.71 -8.16 -17.55
C ILE A 234 -17.23 -9.07 -18.67
N ILE A 235 -18.12 -9.94 -19.15
CA ILE A 235 -17.86 -10.74 -20.35
C ILE A 235 -17.92 -9.80 -21.55
N SER A 236 -16.77 -9.53 -22.16
CA SER A 236 -16.71 -8.92 -23.49
C SER A 236 -17.23 -9.92 -24.50
N TYR A 237 -18.50 -9.80 -24.88
CA TYR A 237 -18.99 -10.44 -26.09
C TYR A 237 -18.35 -9.72 -27.28
N LEU A 238 -17.43 -10.40 -27.96
CA LEU A 238 -17.06 -10.07 -29.34
C LEU A 238 -18.14 -10.59 -30.27
#